data_AF-J3QKL0-F1
#
_entry.id   AF-J3QKL0-F1
#
_cell.length_a   1.000
_cell.length_b   1.000
_cell.length_c   1.000
_cell.angle_alpha   90.00
_cell.angle_beta   90.00
_cell.angle_gamma   90.00
#
_symmetry.space_group_name_H-M   'P 1'
#
loop_
_entity.id
_entity.type
_entity.pdbx_description
1 polymer ?
#
loop_
_entity_poly.entity_id
_entity_poly.type
_entity_poly.pdbx_seq_one_letter_code
_entity_poly.pdbx_strand_id
1 'polypeptide(L)'
;MSGSTPFQMRLVHLDLKGAPPKVSYLSEIFPLFRALGANGLLIEYEDMFPYEGPLRLLRAKYAYSPSEIKEILHLAGLNELEVIPLVQTFGHMEFVLKHTAFAHLREVGSFPCTLNPHEAESLALVGAMIDQVLELHPGAQRLHIGCDEVYYLGEGEASRRWLQQEQNSTGKLCLSHMRAVASGVKARRPSVTPLVWDDMLRDLPEDQLAASGVPQLVEPVLWDYTADLDVHGKVLLMQKYRRCGFPQLWAASAFKGATGPSQAVPPVEHHLRNHVQWLQVAGSGPTDSLQGIILTGWQRYDHYSVLCELLPAGVPSLAACLQLLLRGGFDEDVKAKVENLLGISSLEKTDPGSPQGGGRLLPWQQHPCPCHTSQPPSAQLCGCAAGGQQVCHWLVQPLPPPAEAHPPGHGSAHPARSAQPPGTVEHPRAGAGGCPAAGFLPGCRGGVAGGKRAPQPAAAASSAAGPQRGVCPPAATHQPWQGRCSGPLRGELMPGGSCWRLGGLCTAKWPGQYGPTWASCPLAQQCLAHTQFLRALGSPWGRD
;
A
#
# COMPACT_ATOMS: atom_id res chain seq x y z
N MET A 1 9.03 -31.98 -19.63
CA MET A 1 7.87 -31.18 -20.08
C MET A 1 7.84 -29.92 -19.22
N SER A 2 7.58 -28.74 -19.76
CA SER A 2 7.42 -27.55 -18.89
C SER A 2 6.06 -27.66 -18.19
N GLY A 3 6.06 -27.66 -16.86
CA GLY A 3 4.82 -27.46 -16.10
C GLY A 3 4.27 -26.06 -16.40
N SER A 4 2.95 -25.93 -16.47
CA SER A 4 2.28 -24.63 -16.48
C SER A 4 2.46 -23.96 -15.11
N THR A 5 3.03 -22.76 -15.08
CA THR A 5 3.14 -21.97 -13.83
C THR A 5 1.75 -21.71 -13.26
N PRO A 6 1.52 -21.87 -11.94
CA PRO A 6 0.19 -21.71 -11.36
C PRO A 6 -0.34 -20.27 -11.39
N PHE A 7 0.56 -19.30 -11.64
CA PHE A 7 0.23 -17.89 -11.82
C PHE A 7 0.31 -17.51 -13.30
N GLN A 8 -0.80 -17.07 -13.89
CA GLN A 8 -0.82 -16.59 -15.28
C GLN A 8 -0.05 -15.27 -15.40
N MET A 9 -0.31 -14.31 -14.51
CA MET A 9 0.44 -13.06 -14.37
C MET A 9 1.49 -13.14 -13.25
N ARG A 10 2.68 -12.57 -13.50
CA ARG A 10 3.78 -12.38 -12.55
C ARG A 10 4.21 -10.92 -12.67
N LEU A 11 3.75 -10.09 -11.74
CA LEU A 11 3.95 -8.64 -11.77
C LEU A 11 5.11 -8.26 -10.86
N VAL A 12 6.00 -7.37 -11.33
CA VAL A 12 7.00 -6.73 -10.46
C VAL A 12 6.40 -5.45 -9.89
N HIS A 13 6.39 -5.27 -8.56
CA HIS A 13 6.01 -4.00 -7.97
C HIS A 13 7.18 -3.01 -8.05
N LEU A 14 6.89 -1.84 -8.63
CA LEU A 14 7.73 -0.66 -8.57
C LEU A 14 7.07 0.34 -7.63
N ASP A 15 7.48 0.28 -6.37
CA ASP A 15 7.23 1.33 -5.41
C ASP A 15 8.22 2.48 -5.68
N LEU A 16 7.72 3.59 -6.20
CA LEU A 16 8.54 4.72 -6.66
C LEU A 16 8.82 5.75 -5.57
N LYS A 17 8.24 5.57 -4.38
CA LYS A 17 8.16 6.63 -3.37
C LYS A 17 9.51 6.95 -2.73
N GLY A 18 9.83 8.24 -2.65
CA GLY A 18 11.11 8.76 -2.13
C GLY A 18 12.34 8.53 -3.02
N ALA A 19 12.44 7.40 -3.73
CA ALA A 19 13.59 7.03 -4.57
C ALA A 19 13.21 6.49 -5.97
N PRO A 20 12.57 7.31 -6.84
CA PRO A 20 12.17 6.90 -8.18
C PRO A 20 13.38 6.58 -9.08
N PRO A 21 13.43 5.41 -9.75
CA PRO A 21 14.43 5.11 -10.75
C PRO A 21 14.33 6.01 -11.98
N LYS A 22 15.46 6.29 -12.64
CA LYS A 22 15.45 7.08 -13.89
C LYS A 22 14.87 6.30 -15.06
N VAL A 23 14.22 6.98 -16.00
CA VAL A 23 13.66 6.36 -17.21
C VAL A 23 14.73 5.61 -18.03
N SER A 24 15.97 6.11 -18.05
CA SER A 24 17.11 5.38 -18.64
C SER A 24 17.35 4.02 -17.98
N TYR A 25 17.40 3.99 -16.64
CA TYR A 25 17.55 2.74 -15.88
C TYR A 25 16.33 1.80 -16.06
N LEU A 26 15.13 2.36 -16.20
CA LEU A 26 13.93 1.56 -16.52
C LEU A 26 14.02 0.94 -17.92
N SER A 27 14.61 1.63 -18.91
CA SER A 27 14.86 1.08 -20.25
C SER A 27 15.87 -0.09 -20.24
N GLU A 28 16.82 -0.08 -19.30
CA GLU A 28 17.79 -1.17 -19.09
C GLU A 28 17.18 -2.35 -18.32
N ILE A 29 16.32 -2.10 -17.34
CA ILE A 29 15.83 -3.14 -16.41
C ILE A 29 14.58 -3.89 -16.89
N PHE A 30 13.71 -3.27 -17.71
CA PHE A 30 12.51 -3.94 -18.22
C PHE A 30 12.82 -5.16 -19.13
N PRO A 31 13.84 -5.13 -20.03
CA PRO A 31 14.30 -6.32 -20.72
C PRO A 31 14.73 -7.44 -19.77
N LEU A 32 15.41 -7.11 -18.68
CA LEU A 32 15.82 -8.09 -17.67
C LEU A 32 14.60 -8.68 -16.93
N PHE A 33 13.62 -7.87 -16.53
CA PHE A 33 12.37 -8.37 -15.93
C PHE A 33 11.64 -9.33 -16.88
N ARG A 34 11.56 -8.99 -18.17
CA ARG A 34 10.92 -9.84 -19.18
C ARG A 34 11.69 -11.15 -19.38
N ALA A 35 13.01 -11.10 -19.49
CA ALA A 35 13.87 -12.29 -19.59
C ALA A 35 13.80 -13.19 -18.34
N LEU A 36 13.60 -12.61 -17.16
CA LEU A 36 13.36 -13.32 -15.91
C LEU A 36 11.95 -13.93 -15.81
N GLY A 37 11.03 -13.60 -16.71
CA GLY A 37 9.70 -14.21 -16.81
C GLY A 37 8.54 -13.36 -16.28
N ALA A 38 8.77 -12.09 -15.95
CA ALA A 38 7.68 -11.15 -15.70
C ALA A 38 6.84 -10.94 -16.98
N ASN A 39 5.58 -10.59 -16.80
CA ASN A 39 4.65 -10.16 -17.86
C ASN A 39 3.81 -8.95 -17.45
N GLY A 40 4.23 -8.22 -16.41
CA GLY A 40 3.67 -6.93 -16.07
C GLY A 40 4.34 -6.25 -14.89
N LEU A 41 3.85 -5.05 -14.58
CA LEU A 41 4.30 -4.16 -13.53
C LEU A 41 3.09 -3.70 -12.72
N LEU A 42 3.22 -3.71 -11.40
CA LEU A 42 2.42 -2.85 -10.52
C LEU A 42 3.25 -1.59 -10.27
N ILE A 43 2.69 -0.38 -10.39
CA ILE A 43 3.45 0.86 -10.21
C ILE A 43 2.75 1.80 -9.21
N GLU A 44 3.30 1.90 -8.00
CA GLU A 44 2.86 2.85 -6.97
C GLU A 44 3.66 4.16 -7.10
N TYR A 45 2.95 5.26 -7.32
CA TYR A 45 3.58 6.55 -7.62
C TYR A 45 3.75 7.50 -6.42
N GLU A 46 2.86 7.46 -5.42
CA GLU A 46 2.70 8.52 -4.41
C GLU A 46 2.91 9.96 -4.97
N ASP A 47 3.87 10.71 -4.43
CA ASP A 47 4.23 12.07 -4.82
C ASP A 47 5.15 12.16 -6.04
N MET A 48 5.53 11.04 -6.66
CA MET A 48 6.31 11.01 -7.90
C MET A 48 5.46 11.08 -9.17
N PHE A 49 4.13 11.05 -9.06
CA PHE A 49 3.23 11.28 -10.20
C PHE A 49 3.16 12.77 -10.60
N PRO A 50 3.12 13.13 -11.91
CA PRO A 50 2.88 14.50 -12.37
C PRO A 50 1.44 15.01 -12.16
N TYR A 51 0.99 15.10 -10.90
CA TYR A 51 -0.26 15.78 -10.57
C TYR A 51 -0.27 17.25 -11.03
N GLU A 52 -1.40 17.71 -11.55
CA GLU A 52 -1.59 19.08 -12.05
C GLU A 52 -2.86 19.73 -11.48
N GLY A 53 -2.99 21.04 -11.69
CA GLY A 53 -4.09 21.84 -11.14
C GLY A 53 -4.04 21.89 -9.60
N PRO A 54 -5.17 21.73 -8.89
CA PRO A 54 -5.21 21.72 -7.42
C PRO A 54 -4.30 20.66 -6.80
N LEU A 55 -4.11 19.52 -7.47
CA LEU A 55 -3.29 18.41 -6.98
C LEU A 55 -1.78 18.63 -7.19
N ARG A 56 -1.36 19.68 -7.90
CA ARG A 56 0.06 19.96 -8.17
C ARG A 56 0.90 20.11 -6.89
N LEU A 57 0.29 20.52 -5.78
CA LEU A 57 0.97 20.65 -4.48
C LEU A 57 1.48 19.31 -3.92
N LEU A 58 0.91 18.19 -4.37
CA LEU A 58 1.28 16.83 -3.96
C LEU A 58 2.66 16.38 -4.49
N ARG A 59 3.22 17.06 -5.50
CA ARG A 59 4.43 16.60 -6.19
C ARG A 59 5.70 16.77 -5.38
N ALA A 60 6.47 15.69 -5.32
CA ALA A 60 7.88 15.73 -4.99
C ALA A 60 8.65 16.60 -6.01
N LYS A 61 9.74 17.21 -5.54
CA LYS A 61 10.60 18.10 -6.35
C LYS A 61 11.10 17.46 -7.66
N TYR A 62 11.24 16.13 -7.69
CA TYR A 62 11.71 15.36 -8.83
C TYR A 62 10.73 14.25 -9.26
N ALA A 63 9.43 14.50 -9.07
CA ALA A 63 8.37 13.71 -9.71
C ALA A 63 8.56 13.65 -11.23
N TYR A 64 8.18 12.53 -11.85
CA TYR A 64 8.25 12.35 -13.30
C TYR A 64 7.42 13.40 -14.03
N SER A 65 7.81 13.74 -15.26
CA SER A 65 6.99 14.52 -16.20
C SER A 65 5.94 13.63 -16.92
N PRO A 66 4.85 14.20 -17.46
CA PRO A 66 3.90 13.45 -18.29
C PRO A 66 4.52 12.79 -19.54
N SER A 67 5.64 13.33 -20.02
CA SER A 67 6.49 12.72 -21.06
C SER A 67 7.23 11.48 -20.56
N GLU A 68 7.81 11.52 -19.36
CA GLU A 68 8.49 10.37 -18.76
C GLU A 68 7.51 9.25 -18.41
N ILE A 69 6.29 9.55 -17.94
CA ILE A 69 5.25 8.54 -17.74
C ILE A 69 4.92 7.83 -19.07
N LYS A 70 4.75 8.59 -20.16
CA LYS A 70 4.49 8.00 -21.50
C LYS A 70 5.65 7.13 -21.98
N GLU A 71 6.89 7.53 -21.72
CA GLU A 71 8.08 6.74 -22.07
C GLU A 71 8.17 5.46 -21.23
N ILE A 72 7.88 5.51 -19.93
CA ILE A 72 7.80 4.31 -19.07
C ILE A 72 6.76 3.32 -19.60
N LEU A 73 5.58 3.80 -20.01
CA LEU A 73 4.56 2.95 -20.62
C LEU A 73 4.97 2.41 -22.00
N HIS A 74 5.71 3.19 -22.80
CA HIS A 74 6.26 2.73 -24.08
C HIS A 74 7.29 1.62 -23.87
N LEU A 75 8.25 1.82 -22.97
CA LEU A 75 9.28 0.84 -22.60
C LEU A 75 8.67 -0.44 -22.02
N ALA A 76 7.64 -0.33 -21.19
CA ALA A 76 6.92 -1.51 -20.68
C ALA A 76 6.22 -2.28 -21.81
N GLY A 77 5.56 -1.58 -22.74
CA GLY A 77 4.92 -2.18 -23.92
C GLY A 77 5.92 -2.87 -24.86
N LEU A 78 7.09 -2.27 -25.10
CA LEU A 78 8.19 -2.88 -25.89
C LEU A 78 8.72 -4.19 -25.26
N ASN A 79 8.54 -4.38 -23.96
CA ASN A 79 8.99 -5.56 -23.22
C ASN A 79 7.84 -6.51 -22.84
N GLU A 80 6.65 -6.36 -23.45
CA GLU A 80 5.46 -7.19 -23.17
C GLU A 80 5.06 -7.22 -21.68
N LEU A 81 5.22 -6.09 -20.98
CA LEU A 81 4.83 -5.90 -19.59
C LEU A 81 3.51 -5.11 -19.49
N GLU A 82 2.42 -5.76 -19.06
CA GLU A 82 1.17 -5.07 -18.73
C GLU A 82 1.38 -4.14 -17.51
N VAL A 83 1.00 -2.85 -17.61
CA VAL A 83 1.14 -1.90 -16.50
C VAL A 83 -0.18 -1.70 -15.77
N ILE A 84 -0.17 -2.00 -14.47
CA ILE A 84 -1.24 -1.67 -13.52
C ILE A 84 -0.75 -0.50 -12.65
N PRO A 85 -1.32 0.71 -12.77
CA PRO A 85 -1.06 1.77 -11.81
C PRO A 85 -1.67 1.43 -10.44
N LEU A 86 -0.97 1.81 -9.37
CA LEU A 86 -1.49 1.83 -8.00
C LEU A 86 -1.65 3.29 -7.55
N VAL A 87 -2.82 3.58 -6.97
CA VAL A 87 -3.13 4.84 -6.31
C VAL A 87 -3.59 4.50 -4.90
N GLN A 88 -2.97 5.11 -3.89
CA GLN A 88 -3.44 5.00 -2.51
C GLN A 88 -4.67 5.89 -2.30
N THR A 89 -5.69 5.35 -1.62
CA THR A 89 -7.01 6.00 -1.52
C THR A 89 -7.65 6.00 -0.14
N PHE A 90 -6.99 5.48 0.90
CA PHE A 90 -7.60 5.39 2.24
C PHE A 90 -6.57 5.35 3.37
N GLY A 91 -5.76 4.28 3.42
CA GLY A 91 -4.48 4.23 4.14
C GLY A 91 -3.33 4.76 3.25
N HIS A 92 -2.12 4.84 3.81
CA HIS A 92 -0.91 5.39 3.19
C HIS A 92 -1.11 6.78 2.53
N MET A 93 -1.99 7.61 3.10
CA MET A 93 -2.36 8.91 2.56
C MET A 93 -1.43 10.05 3.01
N GLU A 94 -0.32 9.77 3.68
CA GLU A 94 0.61 10.77 4.21
C GLU A 94 1.14 11.70 3.11
N PHE A 95 1.40 11.18 1.90
CA PHE A 95 1.87 11.99 0.77
C PHE A 95 0.88 13.12 0.41
N VAL A 96 -0.41 12.95 0.74
CA VAL A 96 -1.49 13.93 0.58
C VAL A 96 -1.71 14.73 1.86
N LEU A 97 -2.01 14.04 2.96
CA LEU A 97 -2.51 14.67 4.18
C LEU A 97 -1.39 15.29 5.02
N LYS A 98 -0.11 15.13 4.65
CA LYS A 98 1.00 15.95 5.18
C LYS A 98 0.79 17.44 4.92
N HIS A 99 0.11 17.81 3.82
CA HIS A 99 -0.11 19.18 3.43
C HIS A 99 -1.27 19.83 4.19
N THR A 100 -1.05 21.04 4.71
CA THR A 100 -2.06 21.82 5.46
C THR A 100 -3.37 22.01 4.69
N ALA A 101 -3.31 22.07 3.36
CA ALA A 101 -4.47 22.22 2.47
C ALA A 101 -5.43 21.02 2.49
N PHE A 102 -5.00 19.85 2.97
CA PHE A 102 -5.82 18.64 3.09
C PHE A 102 -5.87 18.11 4.54
N ALA A 103 -5.35 18.86 5.52
CA ALA A 103 -5.23 18.39 6.90
C ALA A 103 -6.59 18.22 7.61
N HIS A 104 -7.66 18.85 7.10
CA HIS A 104 -9.05 18.65 7.56
C HIS A 104 -9.67 17.33 7.08
N LEU A 105 -9.08 16.68 6.07
CA LEU A 105 -9.53 15.39 5.52
C LEU A 105 -8.89 14.18 6.23
N ARG A 106 -8.13 14.41 7.31
CA ARG A 106 -7.58 13.33 8.15
C ARG A 106 -8.67 12.71 9.01
N GLU A 107 -8.70 11.38 9.10
CA GLU A 107 -9.57 10.64 10.03
C GLU A 107 -9.28 11.07 11.49
N VAL A 108 -8.00 11.05 11.89
CA VAL A 108 -7.54 11.61 13.15
C VAL A 108 -6.61 12.78 12.86
N GLY A 109 -6.94 13.98 13.33
CA GLY A 109 -6.25 15.23 12.95
C GLY A 109 -4.73 15.24 13.19
N SER A 110 -4.21 14.45 14.12
CA SER A 110 -2.76 14.28 14.38
C SER A 110 -2.04 13.33 13.41
N PHE A 111 -2.76 12.44 12.72
CA PHE A 111 -2.17 11.36 11.93
C PHE A 111 -2.53 11.52 10.44
N PRO A 112 -1.53 11.80 9.57
CA PRO A 112 -1.78 12.03 8.14
C PRO A 112 -1.87 10.74 7.31
N CYS A 113 -1.85 9.55 7.92
CA CYS A 113 -1.88 8.27 7.17
C CYS A 113 -3.28 7.85 6.71
N THR A 114 -4.35 8.31 7.38
CA THR A 114 -5.72 7.84 7.14
C THR A 114 -6.66 8.98 6.72
N LEU A 115 -7.34 8.78 5.59
CA LEU A 115 -8.36 9.68 5.05
C LEU A 115 -9.71 9.48 5.76
N ASN A 116 -10.36 10.59 6.15
CA ASN A 116 -11.69 10.60 6.76
C ASN A 116 -12.77 10.23 5.71
N PRO A 117 -13.49 9.11 5.86
CA PRO A 117 -14.47 8.65 4.88
C PRO A 117 -15.83 9.37 4.96
N HIS A 118 -16.03 10.26 5.95
CA HIS A 118 -17.28 11.02 6.11
C HIS A 118 -17.29 12.37 5.38
N GLU A 119 -16.12 12.92 5.04
CA GLU A 119 -16.05 14.17 4.28
C GLU A 119 -16.22 13.89 2.77
N ALA A 120 -17.19 14.54 2.13
CA ALA A 120 -17.44 14.36 0.69
C ALA A 120 -16.25 14.81 -0.18
N GLU A 121 -15.44 15.74 0.32
CA GLU A 121 -14.19 16.19 -0.32
C GLU A 121 -13.14 15.07 -0.37
N SER A 122 -13.08 14.16 0.61
CA SER A 122 -12.17 13.01 0.60
C SER A 122 -12.37 12.11 -0.64
N LEU A 123 -13.62 11.78 -0.95
CA LEU A 123 -13.95 10.97 -2.13
C LEU A 123 -13.73 11.75 -3.44
N ALA A 124 -13.95 13.07 -3.44
CA ALA A 124 -13.65 13.92 -4.59
C ALA A 124 -12.15 14.02 -4.87
N LEU A 125 -11.32 14.15 -3.82
CA LEU A 125 -9.86 14.17 -3.88
C LEU A 125 -9.30 12.84 -4.41
N VAL A 126 -9.75 11.70 -3.85
CA VAL A 126 -9.44 10.36 -4.38
C VAL A 126 -9.86 10.22 -5.83
N GLY A 127 -11.06 10.69 -6.19
CA GLY A 127 -11.56 10.68 -7.56
C GLY A 127 -10.63 11.44 -8.52
N ALA A 128 -10.20 12.64 -8.14
CA ALA A 128 -9.32 13.48 -8.93
C ALA A 128 -7.90 12.89 -9.08
N MET A 129 -7.35 12.23 -8.05
CA MET A 129 -6.07 11.52 -8.16
C MET A 129 -6.16 10.36 -9.16
N ILE A 130 -7.18 9.50 -9.01
CA ILE A 130 -7.45 8.37 -9.91
C ILE A 130 -7.60 8.85 -11.35
N ASP A 131 -8.32 9.95 -11.58
CA ASP A 131 -8.64 10.41 -12.93
C ASP A 131 -7.40 10.94 -13.66
N GLN A 132 -6.53 11.69 -12.99
CA GLN A 132 -5.25 12.13 -13.57
C GLN A 132 -4.32 10.93 -13.87
N VAL A 133 -4.30 9.92 -12.99
CA VAL A 133 -3.51 8.69 -13.21
C VAL A 133 -4.03 7.90 -14.41
N LEU A 134 -5.35 7.70 -14.53
CA LEU A 134 -5.98 7.01 -15.66
C LEU A 134 -6.01 7.83 -16.97
N GLU A 135 -5.80 9.15 -16.91
CA GLU A 135 -5.55 9.97 -18.10
C GLU A 135 -4.17 9.68 -18.70
N LEU A 136 -3.14 9.53 -17.87
CA LEU A 136 -1.80 9.13 -18.34
C LEU A 136 -1.65 7.61 -18.59
N HIS A 137 -2.58 6.79 -18.10
CA HIS A 137 -2.64 5.34 -18.35
C HIS A 137 -3.86 4.94 -19.23
N PRO A 138 -3.99 5.44 -20.47
CA PRO A 138 -5.19 5.25 -21.29
C PRO A 138 -5.44 3.79 -21.69
N GLY A 139 -4.41 2.93 -21.68
CA GLY A 139 -4.50 1.49 -21.97
C GLY A 139 -4.66 0.58 -20.76
N ALA A 140 -4.78 1.11 -19.53
CA ALA A 140 -4.90 0.28 -18.34
C ALA A 140 -6.19 -0.55 -18.35
N GLN A 141 -6.06 -1.87 -18.11
CA GLN A 141 -7.19 -2.79 -17.93
C GLN A 141 -7.54 -2.98 -16.45
N ARG A 142 -6.61 -2.63 -15.55
CA ARG A 142 -6.73 -2.76 -14.10
C ARG A 142 -6.17 -1.52 -13.41
N LEU A 143 -6.61 -1.24 -12.20
CA LEU A 143 -6.13 -0.15 -11.33
C LEU A 143 -6.08 -0.69 -9.91
N HIS A 144 -4.95 -0.60 -9.22
CA HIS A 144 -4.91 -0.93 -7.80
C HIS A 144 -5.29 0.31 -6.96
N ILE A 145 -6.30 0.20 -6.10
CA ILE A 145 -6.84 1.33 -5.30
C ILE A 145 -6.28 1.39 -3.86
N GLY A 146 -5.34 0.50 -3.53
CA GLY A 146 -4.72 0.44 -2.20
C GLY A 146 -5.70 -0.09 -1.16
N CYS A 147 -6.04 0.76 -0.18
CA CYS A 147 -6.96 0.49 0.95
C CYS A 147 -6.44 -0.54 1.98
N ASP A 148 -5.12 -0.73 2.00
CA ASP A 148 -4.30 -1.37 3.02
C ASP A 148 -4.19 -0.53 4.30
N GLU A 149 -3.93 -1.21 5.42
CA GLU A 149 -3.33 -0.65 6.65
C GLU A 149 -4.00 0.64 7.19
N VAL A 150 -5.34 0.65 7.19
CA VAL A 150 -6.17 1.81 7.57
C VAL A 150 -6.31 1.93 9.10
N TYR A 151 -5.17 1.95 9.81
CA TYR A 151 -5.06 1.69 11.26
C TYR A 151 -5.98 2.51 12.18
N TYR A 152 -6.21 3.79 11.87
CA TYR A 152 -6.99 4.69 12.74
C TYR A 152 -8.49 4.77 12.37
N LEU A 153 -8.98 3.88 11.50
CA LEU A 153 -10.37 3.95 11.02
C LEU A 153 -11.38 3.74 12.14
N GLY A 154 -12.24 4.73 12.38
CA GLY A 154 -13.19 4.76 13.49
C GLY A 154 -12.75 5.66 14.64
N GLU A 155 -11.49 6.11 14.67
CA GLU A 155 -10.97 7.04 15.68
C GLU A 155 -11.19 8.52 15.33
N GLY A 156 -11.76 8.83 14.16
CA GLY A 156 -12.26 10.17 13.86
C GLY A 156 -13.43 10.58 14.75
N GLU A 157 -13.65 11.88 14.95
CA GLU A 157 -14.80 12.34 15.75
C GLU A 157 -16.13 12.11 15.01
N ALA A 158 -16.15 12.29 13.68
CA ALA A 158 -17.26 11.91 12.84
C ALA A 158 -17.52 10.40 12.90
N SER A 159 -16.46 9.60 12.77
CA SER A 159 -16.49 8.14 12.76
C SER A 159 -16.95 7.56 14.10
N ARG A 160 -16.44 8.05 15.24
CA ARG A 160 -16.98 7.71 16.57
C ARG A 160 -18.47 8.04 16.72
N ARG A 161 -18.91 9.21 16.24
CA ARG A 161 -20.34 9.60 16.26
C ARG A 161 -21.21 8.72 15.34
N TRP A 162 -20.65 8.21 14.25
CA TRP A 162 -21.33 7.28 13.34
C TRP A 162 -21.38 5.85 13.91
N LEU A 163 -20.31 5.37 14.55
CA LEU A 163 -20.20 4.05 15.18
C LEU A 163 -21.04 3.89 16.45
N GLN A 164 -21.60 4.96 17.02
CA GLN A 164 -22.54 4.90 18.15
C GLN A 164 -23.93 4.34 17.78
N GLN A 165 -24.20 4.10 16.50
CA GLN A 165 -25.48 3.56 16.03
C GLN A 165 -25.36 2.04 15.90
N GLU A 166 -26.26 1.26 16.50
CA GLU A 166 -26.16 -0.21 16.66
C GLU A 166 -25.90 -0.98 15.36
N GLN A 167 -26.37 -0.46 14.22
CA GLN A 167 -26.22 -1.08 12.91
C GLN A 167 -24.87 -0.81 12.22
N ASN A 168 -24.02 0.05 12.78
CA ASN A 168 -22.77 0.51 12.16
C ASN A 168 -21.54 -0.21 12.76
N SER A 169 -20.48 -0.35 11.96
CA SER A 169 -19.20 -0.94 12.40
C SER A 169 -18.04 -0.46 11.53
N THR A 170 -16.81 -0.50 12.05
CA THR A 170 -15.60 -0.11 11.30
C THR A 170 -15.47 -0.87 9.98
N GLY A 171 -15.85 -2.15 9.97
CA GLY A 171 -15.92 -2.95 8.75
C GLY A 171 -16.96 -2.44 7.73
N LYS A 172 -18.13 -1.96 8.17
CA LYS A 172 -19.10 -1.33 7.26
C LYS A 172 -18.62 0.02 6.73
N LEU A 173 -17.88 0.78 7.55
CA LEU A 173 -17.25 2.04 7.11
C LEU A 173 -16.20 1.78 6.02
N CYS A 174 -15.32 0.80 6.25
CA CYS A 174 -14.30 0.38 5.30
C CYS A 174 -14.91 -0.09 3.97
N LEU A 175 -15.87 -1.02 4.02
CA LEU A 175 -16.57 -1.54 2.84
C LEU A 175 -17.33 -0.43 2.09
N SER A 176 -17.90 0.55 2.80
CA SER A 176 -18.57 1.70 2.19
C SER A 176 -17.58 2.59 1.41
N HIS A 177 -16.40 2.86 1.96
CA HIS A 177 -15.36 3.64 1.28
C HIS A 177 -14.81 2.90 0.05
N MET A 178 -14.38 1.64 0.22
CA MET A 178 -13.92 0.78 -0.88
C MET A 178 -14.96 0.70 -2.01
N ARG A 179 -16.25 0.50 -1.67
CA ARG A 179 -17.35 0.49 -2.64
C ARG A 179 -17.50 1.83 -3.35
N ALA A 180 -17.40 2.96 -2.64
CA ALA A 180 -17.55 4.28 -3.22
C ALA A 180 -16.42 4.58 -4.23
N VAL A 181 -15.17 4.29 -3.87
CA VAL A 181 -14.00 4.43 -4.75
C VAL A 181 -14.13 3.52 -5.97
N ALA A 182 -14.38 2.23 -5.78
CA ALA A 182 -14.50 1.26 -6.88
C ALA A 182 -15.70 1.55 -7.80
N SER A 183 -16.83 2.00 -7.26
CA SER A 183 -17.98 2.47 -8.05
C SER A 183 -17.62 3.70 -8.88
N GLY A 184 -16.83 4.63 -8.32
CA GLY A 184 -16.31 5.79 -9.04
C GLY A 184 -15.42 5.40 -10.23
N VAL A 185 -14.51 4.45 -10.04
CA VAL A 185 -13.68 3.88 -11.12
C VAL A 185 -14.56 3.26 -12.20
N LYS A 186 -15.46 2.34 -11.84
CA LYS A 186 -16.34 1.65 -12.79
C LYS A 186 -17.30 2.61 -13.52
N ALA A 187 -17.74 3.69 -12.88
CA ALA A 187 -18.61 4.69 -13.51
C ALA A 187 -17.87 5.52 -14.58
N ARG A 188 -16.58 5.82 -14.38
CA ARG A 188 -15.78 6.68 -15.29
C ARG A 188 -14.97 5.88 -16.31
N ARG A 189 -14.57 4.65 -15.99
CA ARG A 189 -13.88 3.70 -16.89
C ARG A 189 -14.44 2.27 -16.67
N PRO A 190 -15.60 1.91 -17.26
CA PRO A 190 -16.26 0.61 -17.01
C PRO A 190 -15.40 -0.64 -17.27
N SER A 191 -14.47 -0.54 -18.23
CA SER A 191 -13.53 -1.61 -18.62
C SER A 191 -12.37 -1.80 -17.65
N VAL A 192 -12.08 -0.85 -16.75
CA VAL A 192 -11.00 -0.98 -15.76
C VAL A 192 -11.50 -1.79 -14.58
N THR A 193 -10.78 -2.83 -14.16
CA THR A 193 -11.08 -3.57 -12.93
C THR A 193 -10.21 -3.07 -11.76
N PRO A 194 -10.84 -2.55 -10.68
CA PRO A 194 -10.15 -2.27 -9.43
C PRO A 194 -9.55 -3.53 -8.80
N LEU A 195 -8.30 -3.44 -8.37
CA LEU A 195 -7.64 -4.34 -7.45
C LEU A 195 -7.55 -3.68 -6.07
N VAL A 196 -7.64 -4.43 -4.98
CA VAL A 196 -7.58 -3.91 -3.60
C VAL A 196 -6.75 -4.84 -2.72
N TRP A 197 -6.02 -4.33 -1.73
CA TRP A 197 -5.36 -5.20 -0.76
C TRP A 197 -6.39 -5.87 0.17
N ASP A 198 -6.11 -7.09 0.63
CA ASP A 198 -7.09 -7.94 1.29
C ASP A 198 -7.17 -7.77 2.82
N ASP A 199 -6.18 -7.15 3.46
CA ASP A 199 -5.99 -7.13 4.92
C ASP A 199 -7.21 -6.60 5.68
N MET A 200 -7.72 -5.43 5.30
CA MET A 200 -8.95 -4.85 5.85
C MET A 200 -10.23 -5.70 5.63
N LEU A 201 -10.16 -6.77 4.83
CA LEU A 201 -11.26 -7.71 4.56
C LEU A 201 -11.13 -9.06 5.29
N ARG A 202 -9.97 -9.35 5.91
CA ARG A 202 -9.65 -10.67 6.49
C ARG A 202 -10.59 -11.08 7.63
N ASP A 203 -10.87 -10.18 8.56
CA ASP A 203 -11.68 -10.46 9.75
C ASP A 203 -13.18 -10.13 9.59
N LEU A 204 -13.60 -9.59 8.43
CA LEU A 204 -14.99 -9.21 8.21
C LEU A 204 -15.91 -10.45 8.08
N PRO A 205 -17.11 -10.49 8.70
CA PRO A 205 -18.07 -11.58 8.53
C PRO A 205 -18.46 -11.81 7.05
N GLU A 206 -18.65 -13.08 6.66
CA GLU A 206 -18.94 -13.45 5.26
C GLU A 206 -20.26 -12.86 4.75
N ASP A 207 -21.29 -12.78 5.60
CA ASP A 207 -22.58 -12.16 5.28
C ASP A 207 -22.46 -10.65 5.07
N GLN A 208 -21.73 -9.96 5.95
CA GLN A 208 -21.43 -8.53 5.82
C GLN A 208 -20.62 -8.24 4.56
N LEU A 209 -19.62 -9.08 4.26
CA LEU A 209 -18.74 -8.94 3.10
C LEU A 209 -19.49 -9.20 1.79
N ALA A 210 -20.29 -10.26 1.72
CA ALA A 210 -21.13 -10.58 0.55
C ALA A 210 -22.21 -9.52 0.29
N ALA A 211 -22.91 -9.06 1.33
CA ALA A 211 -23.96 -8.04 1.22
C ALA A 211 -23.45 -6.62 0.91
N SER A 212 -22.14 -6.38 1.03
CA SER A 212 -21.54 -5.05 0.87
C SER A 212 -21.64 -4.46 -0.53
N GLY A 213 -21.69 -5.30 -1.57
CA GLY A 213 -21.53 -4.88 -2.97
C GLY A 213 -20.08 -4.66 -3.43
N VAL A 214 -19.09 -4.85 -2.55
CA VAL A 214 -17.65 -4.81 -2.90
C VAL A 214 -17.22 -6.01 -3.76
N PRO A 215 -17.66 -7.26 -3.52
CA PRO A 215 -17.20 -8.42 -4.29
C PRO A 215 -17.50 -8.37 -5.79
N GLN A 216 -18.50 -7.59 -6.20
CA GLN A 216 -18.89 -7.42 -7.61
C GLN A 216 -18.16 -6.24 -8.29
N LEU A 217 -17.30 -5.52 -7.57
CA LEU A 217 -16.62 -4.30 -8.04
C LEU A 217 -15.10 -4.42 -8.07
N VAL A 218 -14.49 -5.30 -7.25
CA VAL A 218 -13.02 -5.38 -7.07
C VAL A 218 -12.52 -6.82 -7.05
N GLU A 219 -11.24 -7.02 -7.36
CA GLU A 219 -10.52 -8.28 -7.15
C GLU A 219 -9.50 -8.10 -5.99
N PRO A 220 -9.55 -8.89 -4.90
CA PRO A 220 -8.64 -8.73 -3.77
C PRO A 220 -7.28 -9.38 -4.03
N VAL A 221 -6.23 -8.70 -3.56
CA VAL A 221 -4.83 -9.11 -3.64
C VAL A 221 -4.39 -9.57 -2.25
N LEU A 222 -4.25 -10.88 -2.09
CA LEU A 222 -3.90 -11.53 -0.83
C LEU A 222 -2.41 -11.39 -0.58
N TRP A 223 -2.00 -10.51 0.33
CA TRP A 223 -0.58 -10.28 0.62
C TRP A 223 -0.06 -11.05 1.84
N ASP A 224 1.18 -11.53 1.74
CA ASP A 224 1.96 -12.05 2.85
C ASP A 224 3.44 -12.13 2.48
N TYR A 225 4.29 -11.60 3.36
CA TYR A 225 5.72 -11.48 3.15
C TYR A 225 6.54 -12.36 4.11
N THR A 226 5.89 -13.18 4.94
CA THR A 226 6.57 -14.10 5.86
C THR A 226 7.14 -15.32 5.13
N ALA A 227 8.30 -15.82 5.58
CA ALA A 227 8.95 -17.00 5.00
C ALA A 227 8.22 -18.32 5.33
N ASP A 228 7.38 -18.27 6.35
CA ASP A 228 6.64 -19.35 7.01
C ASP A 228 5.13 -19.07 7.05
N LEU A 229 4.61 -18.34 6.04
CA LEU A 229 3.19 -17.98 5.94
C LEU A 229 2.25 -19.19 6.07
N ASP A 230 1.11 -18.99 6.73
CA ASP A 230 0.11 -20.04 6.94
C ASP A 230 -0.60 -20.40 5.63
N VAL A 231 -0.06 -21.40 4.93
CA VAL A 231 -0.61 -21.96 3.69
C VAL A 231 -2.07 -22.39 3.87
N HIS A 232 -2.44 -22.96 5.02
CA HIS A 232 -3.80 -23.43 5.27
C HIS A 232 -4.76 -22.25 5.47
N GLY A 233 -4.38 -21.27 6.29
CA GLY A 233 -5.13 -20.03 6.50
C GLY A 233 -5.37 -19.25 5.20
N LYS A 234 -4.35 -19.10 4.33
CA LYS A 234 -4.54 -18.47 3.01
C LYS A 234 -5.50 -19.25 2.12
N VAL A 235 -5.45 -20.58 2.11
CA VAL A 235 -6.41 -21.41 1.34
C VAL A 235 -7.84 -21.26 1.88
N LEU A 236 -8.03 -21.24 3.21
CA LEU A 236 -9.34 -20.96 3.82
C LEU A 236 -9.85 -19.54 3.47
N LEU A 237 -8.95 -18.56 3.44
CA LEU A 237 -9.26 -17.17 3.08
C LEU A 237 -9.64 -17.02 1.60
N MET A 238 -8.97 -17.72 0.68
CA MET A 238 -9.38 -17.80 -0.73
C MET A 238 -10.77 -18.42 -0.88
N GLN A 239 -11.10 -19.46 -0.11
CA GLN A 239 -12.43 -20.05 -0.09
C GLN A 239 -13.48 -19.08 0.48
N LYS A 240 -13.15 -18.33 1.54
CA LYS A 240 -14.00 -17.26 2.12
C LYS A 240 -14.37 -16.22 1.07
N TYR A 241 -13.39 -15.67 0.36
CA TYR A 241 -13.65 -14.66 -0.67
C TYR A 241 -14.49 -15.22 -1.84
N ARG A 242 -14.24 -16.47 -2.27
CA ARG A 242 -15.11 -17.11 -3.28
C ARG A 242 -16.54 -17.34 -2.79
N ARG A 243 -16.77 -17.71 -1.53
CA ARG A 243 -18.13 -17.77 -0.93
C ARG A 243 -18.80 -16.39 -0.87
N CYS A 244 -18.03 -15.34 -0.62
CA CYS A 244 -18.52 -13.95 -0.65
C CYS A 244 -18.82 -13.41 -2.06
N GLY A 245 -18.49 -14.17 -3.12
CA GLY A 245 -18.78 -13.81 -4.51
C GLY A 245 -17.72 -12.95 -5.21
N PHE A 246 -16.48 -12.92 -4.72
CA PHE A 246 -15.37 -12.30 -5.45
C PHE A 246 -15.02 -13.14 -6.69
N PRO A 247 -14.91 -12.54 -7.90
CA PRO A 247 -14.79 -13.29 -9.15
C PRO A 247 -13.41 -13.92 -9.34
N GLN A 248 -12.35 -13.15 -9.11
CA GLN A 248 -10.94 -13.54 -9.20
C GLN A 248 -10.20 -13.02 -7.96
N LEU A 249 -9.10 -13.68 -7.63
CA LEU A 249 -8.20 -13.33 -6.53
C LEU A 249 -6.77 -13.20 -7.08
N TRP A 250 -5.91 -12.49 -6.36
CA TRP A 250 -4.47 -12.38 -6.64
C TRP A 250 -3.65 -12.73 -5.40
N ALA A 251 -2.39 -13.12 -5.58
CA ALA A 251 -1.42 -13.27 -4.50
C ALA A 251 -0.42 -12.10 -4.50
N ALA A 252 0.18 -11.80 -3.36
CA ALA A 252 1.32 -10.89 -3.27
C ALA A 252 2.39 -11.41 -2.29
N SER A 253 3.56 -11.67 -2.84
CA SER A 253 4.81 -11.98 -2.15
C SER A 253 5.65 -10.70 -2.00
N ALA A 254 6.85 -10.79 -1.40
CA ALA A 254 7.85 -9.72 -1.46
C ALA A 254 9.18 -10.24 -2.01
N PHE A 255 9.91 -9.40 -2.75
CA PHE A 255 11.32 -9.63 -3.14
C PHE A 255 12.31 -8.65 -2.48
N LYS A 256 11.82 -7.52 -1.96
CA LYS A 256 12.59 -6.55 -1.16
C LYS A 256 11.67 -5.72 -0.27
N GLY A 257 12.24 -5.09 0.74
CA GLY A 257 11.63 -3.99 1.49
C GLY A 257 10.62 -4.41 2.57
N ALA A 258 10.49 -5.72 2.82
CA ALA A 258 9.50 -6.29 3.73
C ALA A 258 10.11 -6.96 4.99
N THR A 259 11.44 -6.94 5.15
CA THR A 259 12.15 -7.62 6.25
C THR A 259 12.77 -6.67 7.27
N GLY A 260 12.85 -5.35 6.98
CA GLY A 260 13.19 -4.34 7.98
C GLY A 260 13.19 -2.91 7.42
N PRO A 261 12.70 -1.90 8.18
CA PRO A 261 12.53 -0.53 7.68
C PRO A 261 13.84 0.20 7.37
N SER A 262 14.98 -0.28 7.89
CA SER A 262 16.32 0.28 7.65
C SER A 262 17.25 -0.69 6.92
N GLN A 263 16.72 -1.78 6.35
CA GLN A 263 17.53 -2.81 5.70
C GLN A 263 18.19 -2.28 4.41
N ALA A 264 19.46 -2.62 4.18
CA ALA A 264 20.23 -2.12 3.05
C ALA A 264 20.22 -3.06 1.82
N VAL A 265 20.12 -4.37 2.05
CA VAL A 265 20.16 -5.43 1.03
C VAL A 265 19.17 -6.54 1.41
N PRO A 266 18.37 -7.10 0.48
CA PRO A 266 17.37 -8.12 0.82
C PRO A 266 17.99 -9.45 1.27
N PRO A 267 17.38 -10.15 2.23
CA PRO A 267 17.78 -11.50 2.60
C PRO A 267 17.13 -12.49 1.62
N VAL A 268 17.84 -12.78 0.51
CA VAL A 268 17.31 -13.56 -0.64
C VAL A 268 16.61 -14.86 -0.22
N GLU A 269 17.17 -15.61 0.74
CA GLU A 269 16.61 -16.86 1.26
C GLU A 269 15.23 -16.70 1.93
N HIS A 270 14.97 -15.57 2.61
CA HIS A 270 13.65 -15.27 3.18
C HIS A 270 12.60 -15.12 2.08
N HIS A 271 12.95 -14.36 1.04
CA HIS A 271 12.07 -14.13 -0.09
C HIS A 271 11.85 -15.40 -0.92
N LEU A 272 12.87 -16.23 -1.12
CA LEU A 272 12.71 -17.54 -1.76
C LEU A 272 11.72 -18.43 -1.00
N ARG A 273 11.85 -18.53 0.33
CA ARG A 273 10.90 -19.29 1.18
C ARG A 273 9.47 -18.76 1.07
N ASN A 274 9.27 -17.45 1.16
CA ASN A 274 7.97 -16.82 0.98
C ASN A 274 7.32 -17.22 -0.37
N HIS A 275 8.11 -17.26 -1.46
CA HIS A 275 7.62 -17.70 -2.77
C HIS A 275 7.35 -19.22 -2.85
N VAL A 276 8.11 -20.08 -2.14
CA VAL A 276 7.79 -21.52 -2.01
C VAL A 276 6.43 -21.71 -1.36
N GLN A 277 6.13 -21.01 -0.27
CA GLN A 277 4.83 -21.12 0.39
C GLN A 277 3.69 -20.61 -0.51
N TRP A 278 3.90 -19.51 -1.25
CA TRP A 278 2.91 -19.02 -2.22
C TRP A 278 2.63 -20.01 -3.36
N LEU A 279 3.63 -20.79 -3.83
CA LEU A 279 3.39 -21.92 -4.73
C LEU A 279 2.56 -23.03 -4.07
N GLN A 280 2.77 -23.33 -2.78
CA GLN A 280 1.97 -24.32 -2.04
C GLN A 280 0.52 -23.86 -1.85
N VAL A 281 0.27 -22.57 -1.58
CA VAL A 281 -1.08 -21.97 -1.54
C VAL A 281 -1.77 -22.15 -2.90
N ALA A 282 -1.09 -21.77 -3.98
CA ALA A 282 -1.64 -21.87 -5.33
C ALA A 282 -1.90 -23.32 -5.78
N GLY A 283 -1.06 -24.28 -5.37
CA GLY A 283 -1.24 -25.71 -5.63
C GLY A 283 -2.27 -26.41 -4.71
N SER A 284 -2.63 -25.79 -3.59
CA SER A 284 -3.60 -26.31 -2.61
C SER A 284 -5.00 -25.72 -2.78
N GLY A 285 -5.12 -24.58 -3.47
CA GLY A 285 -6.39 -24.05 -3.97
C GLY A 285 -6.86 -24.79 -5.24
N PRO A 286 -8.12 -24.59 -5.67
CA PRO A 286 -8.57 -25.01 -7.00
C PRO A 286 -7.73 -24.38 -8.12
N THR A 287 -7.66 -25.03 -9.29
CA THR A 287 -7.03 -24.45 -10.49
C THR A 287 -7.65 -23.09 -10.83
N ASP A 288 -6.83 -22.18 -11.39
CA ASP A 288 -7.22 -20.80 -11.75
C ASP A 288 -7.89 -20.01 -10.62
N SER A 289 -7.49 -20.26 -9.36
CA SER A 289 -7.93 -19.45 -8.21
C SER A 289 -7.20 -18.13 -8.03
N LEU A 290 -6.00 -18.01 -8.61
CA LEU A 290 -5.13 -16.84 -8.48
C LEU A 290 -4.75 -16.38 -9.89
N GLN A 291 -5.26 -15.23 -10.30
CA GLN A 291 -5.04 -14.66 -11.64
C GLN A 291 -3.55 -14.33 -11.87
N GLY A 292 -2.83 -14.02 -10.79
CA GLY A 292 -1.40 -13.84 -10.78
C GLY A 292 -0.82 -13.67 -9.39
N ILE A 293 0.49 -13.45 -9.35
CA ILE A 293 1.23 -13.05 -8.16
C ILE A 293 1.96 -11.72 -8.40
N ILE A 294 1.91 -10.84 -7.41
CA ILE A 294 2.62 -9.57 -7.38
C ILE A 294 3.85 -9.73 -6.48
N LEU A 295 5.04 -9.57 -7.04
CA LEU A 295 6.28 -9.57 -6.29
C LEU A 295 6.50 -8.15 -5.76
N THR A 296 6.08 -7.90 -4.51
CA THR A 296 6.18 -6.56 -3.91
C THR A 296 7.62 -6.15 -3.62
N GLY A 297 7.92 -4.87 -3.83
CA GLY A 297 9.27 -4.34 -3.75
C GLY A 297 9.30 -2.97 -3.08
N TRP A 298 8.76 -2.91 -1.86
CA TRP A 298 8.58 -1.69 -1.07
C TRP A 298 9.87 -0.89 -0.92
N GLN A 299 9.74 0.43 -0.87
CA GLN A 299 10.86 1.38 -0.87
C GLN A 299 11.00 2.15 0.46
N ARG A 300 9.93 2.17 1.27
CA ARG A 300 9.86 2.58 2.69
C ARG A 300 8.52 2.11 3.25
N TYR A 301 8.43 1.89 4.57
CA TYR A 301 7.21 1.38 5.23
C TYR A 301 6.08 2.43 5.33
N ASP A 302 6.46 3.70 5.53
CA ASP A 302 5.55 4.84 5.54
C ASP A 302 6.24 6.03 4.84
N HIS A 303 5.49 7.11 4.56
CA HIS A 303 6.00 8.24 3.79
C HIS A 303 7.15 9.03 4.46
N TYR A 304 7.27 8.97 5.78
CA TYR A 304 8.32 9.63 6.57
C TYR A 304 9.49 8.69 6.93
N SER A 305 9.28 7.38 6.84
CA SER A 305 10.32 6.37 7.05
C SER A 305 11.52 6.50 6.10
N VAL A 306 12.65 5.96 6.55
CA VAL A 306 13.88 5.87 5.75
C VAL A 306 13.73 4.87 4.59
N LEU A 307 14.60 5.01 3.59
CA LEU A 307 14.62 4.13 2.42
C LEU A 307 15.23 2.77 2.78
N CYS A 308 14.46 1.70 2.63
CA CYS A 308 14.95 0.32 2.66
C CYS A 308 15.33 -0.15 1.23
N GLU A 309 16.30 -1.06 1.15
CA GLU A 309 16.56 -1.97 0.01
C GLU A 309 16.24 -1.35 -1.38
N LEU A 310 17.06 -0.42 -1.85
CA LEU A 310 16.85 0.25 -3.15
C LEU A 310 16.73 -0.77 -4.29
N LEU A 311 15.89 -0.50 -5.30
CA LEU A 311 15.62 -1.43 -6.43
C LEU A 311 16.88 -2.10 -7.02
N PRO A 312 18.02 -1.42 -7.28
CA PRO A 312 19.22 -2.07 -7.80
C PRO A 312 19.86 -3.11 -6.86
N ALA A 313 19.69 -2.98 -5.54
CA ALA A 313 20.07 -4.00 -4.55
C ALA A 313 19.01 -5.12 -4.45
N GLY A 314 17.78 -4.85 -4.89
CA GLY A 314 16.69 -5.82 -5.00
C GLY A 314 16.78 -6.78 -6.19
N VAL A 315 17.51 -6.42 -7.26
CA VAL A 315 17.58 -7.21 -8.51
C VAL A 315 17.99 -8.68 -8.32
N PRO A 316 18.99 -9.03 -7.50
CA PRO A 316 19.36 -10.44 -7.27
C PRO A 316 18.24 -11.25 -6.62
N SER A 317 17.56 -10.67 -5.63
CA SER A 317 16.40 -11.27 -4.97
C SER A 317 15.22 -11.45 -5.92
N LEU A 318 14.91 -10.41 -6.72
CA LEU A 318 13.86 -10.44 -7.75
C LEU A 318 14.10 -11.55 -8.78
N ALA A 319 15.33 -11.67 -9.27
CA ALA A 319 15.70 -12.67 -10.26
C ALA A 319 15.57 -14.11 -9.72
N ALA A 320 16.01 -14.32 -8.48
CA ALA A 320 15.88 -15.60 -7.80
C ALA A 320 14.39 -15.97 -7.59
N CYS A 321 13.58 -15.03 -7.12
CA CYS A 321 12.14 -15.22 -6.90
C CYS A 321 11.35 -15.46 -8.21
N LEU A 322 11.63 -14.71 -9.28
CA LEU A 322 10.99 -14.91 -10.58
C LEU A 322 11.35 -16.26 -11.20
N GLN A 323 12.63 -16.68 -11.15
CA GLN A 323 12.99 -18.01 -11.63
C GLN A 323 12.38 -19.13 -10.78
N LEU A 324 12.30 -18.99 -9.45
CA LEU A 324 11.60 -19.95 -8.60
C LEU A 324 10.14 -20.12 -9.04
N LEU A 325 9.42 -19.02 -9.27
CA LEU A 325 8.03 -19.05 -9.77
C LEU A 325 7.89 -19.66 -11.17
N LEU A 326 8.86 -19.44 -12.07
CA LEU A 326 8.85 -20.05 -13.42
C LEU A 326 9.11 -21.57 -13.39
N ARG A 327 9.97 -22.04 -12.50
CA ARG A 327 10.46 -23.42 -12.47
C ARG A 327 9.71 -24.32 -11.50
N GLY A 328 8.99 -23.74 -10.54
CA GLY A 328 8.37 -24.46 -9.43
C GLY A 328 9.36 -24.83 -8.30
N GLY A 329 10.56 -24.24 -8.30
CA GLY A 329 11.65 -24.56 -7.38
C GLY A 329 12.93 -23.78 -7.71
N PHE A 330 13.89 -23.80 -6.80
CA PHE A 330 15.16 -23.08 -6.92
C PHE A 330 16.31 -23.96 -6.44
N ASP A 331 16.84 -24.78 -7.36
CA ASP A 331 18.01 -25.63 -7.15
C ASP A 331 19.30 -24.91 -7.57
N GLU A 332 20.47 -25.52 -7.31
CA GLU A 332 21.77 -24.98 -7.73
C GLU A 332 21.87 -24.77 -9.25
N ASP A 333 21.12 -25.52 -10.04
CA ASP A 333 21.06 -25.43 -11.50
C ASP A 333 20.31 -24.15 -11.93
N VAL A 334 19.24 -23.76 -11.22
CA VAL A 334 18.52 -22.49 -11.41
C VAL A 334 19.29 -21.31 -10.83
N LYS A 335 19.90 -21.47 -9.65
CA LYS A 335 20.80 -20.51 -8.99
C LYS A 335 21.94 -20.10 -9.91
N ALA A 336 22.67 -21.06 -10.46
CA ALA A 336 23.75 -20.81 -11.41
C ALA A 336 23.26 -20.10 -12.68
N LYS A 337 22.03 -20.36 -13.15
CA LYS A 337 21.44 -19.65 -14.30
C LYS A 337 21.13 -18.18 -13.95
N VAL A 338 20.65 -17.88 -12.74
CA VAL A 338 20.49 -16.49 -12.25
C VAL A 338 21.84 -15.80 -12.10
N GLU A 339 22.83 -16.46 -11.49
CA GLU A 339 24.17 -15.89 -11.29
C GLU A 339 24.87 -15.56 -12.61
N ASN A 340 24.76 -16.43 -13.63
CA ASN A 340 25.27 -16.16 -14.98
C ASN A 340 24.48 -15.06 -15.71
N LEU A 341 23.14 -15.07 -15.65
CA LEU A 341 22.29 -14.04 -16.28
C LEU A 341 22.53 -12.64 -15.68
N LEU A 342 22.78 -12.58 -14.37
CA LEU A 342 23.13 -11.36 -13.66
C LEU A 342 24.64 -11.06 -13.64
N GLY A 343 25.50 -11.89 -14.23
CA GLY A 343 26.96 -11.68 -14.21
C GLY A 343 27.58 -11.55 -12.81
N ILE A 344 27.04 -12.24 -11.80
CA ILE A 344 27.51 -12.20 -10.40
C ILE A 344 28.14 -13.53 -9.97
N SER A 345 29.09 -13.46 -9.03
CA SER A 345 29.85 -14.64 -8.58
C SER A 345 29.24 -15.42 -7.40
N SER A 346 28.09 -14.97 -6.86
CA SER A 346 27.31 -15.65 -5.81
C SER A 346 26.07 -14.82 -5.42
N LEU A 347 24.92 -15.46 -5.28
CA LEU A 347 23.70 -14.89 -4.68
C LEU A 347 23.73 -14.81 -3.14
N GLU A 348 24.69 -15.45 -2.47
CA GLU A 348 24.78 -15.50 -1.00
C GLU A 348 25.54 -14.29 -0.43
N LYS A 349 26.42 -13.67 -1.23
CA LYS A 349 27.28 -12.54 -0.81
C LYS A 349 26.54 -11.20 -0.66
N THR A 350 25.22 -11.18 -0.83
CA THR A 350 24.38 -10.00 -0.57
C THR A 350 24.02 -9.84 0.92
N ASP A 351 24.20 -10.87 1.76
CA ASP A 351 23.98 -10.75 3.21
C ASP A 351 25.21 -10.11 3.90
N PRO A 352 25.10 -8.92 4.53
CA PRO A 352 26.25 -8.19 5.07
C PRO A 352 26.73 -8.72 6.43
N GLY A 353 27.12 -9.99 6.46
CA GLY A 353 28.00 -10.56 7.48
C GLY A 353 27.33 -11.06 8.76
N SER A 354 26.75 -12.26 8.71
CA SER A 354 26.60 -13.09 9.90
C SER A 354 28.00 -13.53 10.41
N PRO A 355 28.40 -13.22 11.66
CA PRO A 355 29.71 -13.64 12.16
C PRO A 355 29.71 -15.14 12.47
N GLN A 356 30.47 -15.94 11.70
CA GLN A 356 30.74 -17.33 12.06
C GLN A 356 31.67 -17.37 13.29
N GLY A 357 31.06 -17.37 14.49
CA GLY A 357 31.77 -17.45 15.77
C GLY A 357 30.88 -18.11 16.83
N GLY A 358 31.22 -19.34 17.22
CA GLY A 358 30.42 -20.10 18.19
C GLY A 358 30.40 -19.48 19.59
N GLY A 359 29.24 -19.01 20.03
CA GLY A 359 29.00 -18.45 21.36
C GLY A 359 27.66 -18.94 21.93
N ARG A 360 27.56 -19.09 23.25
CA ARG A 360 26.36 -19.65 23.91
C ARG A 360 25.19 -18.65 23.98
N LEU A 361 23.99 -19.18 23.81
CA LEU A 361 22.71 -18.52 24.10
C LEU A 361 22.61 -18.01 25.54
N LEU A 362 22.24 -16.74 25.72
CA LEU A 362 21.42 -16.22 26.83
C LEU A 362 20.64 -14.98 26.35
N PRO A 363 19.39 -14.76 26.81
CA PRO A 363 18.51 -13.71 26.27
C PRO A 363 18.67 -12.35 26.97
N TRP A 364 18.36 -11.26 26.27
CA TRP A 364 18.30 -9.89 26.83
C TRP A 364 17.08 -9.12 26.33
N GLN A 365 16.64 -8.14 27.13
CA GLN A 365 15.35 -7.47 27.00
C GLN A 365 15.46 -6.04 26.44
N GLN A 366 14.59 -5.72 25.49
CA GLN A 366 13.89 -4.45 25.22
C GLN A 366 14.42 -3.08 25.74
N HIS A 367 14.53 -2.13 24.79
CA HIS A 367 14.36 -0.66 24.90
C HIS A 367 15.44 0.19 25.64
N PRO A 368 15.51 1.54 25.42
CA PRO A 368 15.45 2.27 24.13
C PRO A 368 16.51 3.42 23.99
N CYS A 369 16.40 4.20 22.90
CA CYS A 369 17.09 5.48 22.55
C CYS A 369 16.90 6.62 23.60
N PRO A 370 17.61 7.81 23.56
CA PRO A 370 17.72 8.72 22.37
C PRO A 370 18.90 9.77 22.25
N CYS A 371 19.00 10.44 21.07
CA CYS A 371 19.39 11.87 20.78
C CYS A 371 20.75 12.46 21.27
N HIS A 372 21.35 13.57 20.74
CA HIS A 372 21.10 14.46 19.58
C HIS A 372 22.39 15.27 19.19
N THR A 373 22.47 15.77 17.94
CA THR A 373 23.19 16.98 17.43
C THR A 373 24.66 17.32 17.79
N SER A 374 25.52 17.47 16.76
CA SER A 374 26.32 18.69 16.49
C SER A 374 27.11 18.60 15.16
N GLN A 375 27.59 19.72 14.63
CA GLN A 375 28.24 19.84 13.30
C GLN A 375 29.78 19.61 13.35
N PRO A 376 30.41 19.05 12.29
CA PRO A 376 31.86 19.04 12.14
C PRO A 376 32.41 20.29 11.41
N PRO A 377 33.62 20.78 11.75
CA PRO A 377 34.31 21.84 11.01
C PRO A 377 35.06 21.32 9.77
N SER A 378 35.56 22.24 8.95
CA SER A 378 36.25 21.98 7.68
C SER A 378 37.65 21.39 7.84
N ALA A 379 37.99 20.41 6.97
CA ALA A 379 39.36 19.97 6.72
C ALA A 379 39.52 19.60 5.24
N GLN A 380 40.60 20.07 4.59
CA GLN A 380 40.93 19.71 3.22
C GLN A 380 41.76 18.41 3.19
N LEU A 381 41.41 17.47 2.30
CA LEU A 381 42.30 16.39 1.89
C LEU A 381 42.28 16.26 0.37
N CYS A 382 43.44 16.47 -0.25
CA CYS A 382 43.62 16.22 -1.69
C CYS A 382 43.77 14.72 -1.94
N GLY A 383 43.01 14.17 -2.88
CA GLY A 383 43.08 12.76 -3.25
C GLY A 383 42.32 12.48 -4.54
N CYS A 384 43.00 12.62 -5.69
CA CYS A 384 42.38 12.37 -6.99
C CYS A 384 42.27 10.86 -7.26
N ALA A 385 41.04 10.33 -7.27
CA ALA A 385 40.73 8.99 -7.74
C ALA A 385 39.54 9.05 -8.71
N ALA A 386 39.83 9.02 -10.02
CA ALA A 386 38.81 9.01 -11.06
C ALA A 386 37.99 7.70 -11.02
N GLY A 387 36.68 7.80 -11.26
CA GLY A 387 35.76 6.66 -11.34
C GLY A 387 34.63 6.63 -10.30
N GLY A 388 34.69 7.45 -9.24
CA GLY A 388 33.62 7.50 -8.23
C GLY A 388 32.35 8.28 -8.63
N GLN A 389 32.47 9.28 -9.52
CA GLN A 389 31.39 10.25 -9.78
C GLN A 389 30.28 9.76 -10.72
N GLN A 390 30.50 8.72 -11.54
CA GLN A 390 29.47 8.27 -12.50
C GLN A 390 28.32 7.51 -11.85
N VAL A 391 28.58 6.61 -10.89
CA VAL A 391 27.55 5.68 -10.35
C VAL A 391 26.34 6.42 -9.77
N CYS A 392 26.57 7.49 -8.99
CA CYS A 392 25.50 8.28 -8.37
C CYS A 392 24.58 9.00 -9.39
N HIS A 393 24.99 9.14 -10.66
CA HIS A 393 24.19 9.83 -11.67
C HIS A 393 23.12 8.95 -12.35
N TRP A 394 23.14 7.62 -12.18
CA TRP A 394 22.25 6.70 -12.93
C TRP A 394 20.97 6.31 -12.19
N LEU A 395 21.05 6.17 -10.86
CA LEU A 395 20.16 5.24 -10.14
C LEU A 395 18.84 5.86 -9.66
N VAL A 396 18.88 7.12 -9.23
CA VAL A 396 17.74 7.84 -8.65
C VAL A 396 17.76 9.28 -9.14
N GLN A 397 16.60 9.94 -9.22
CA GLN A 397 16.59 11.41 -9.21
C GLN A 397 17.29 11.94 -7.93
N PRO A 398 17.83 13.18 -7.92
CA PRO A 398 18.62 13.67 -6.79
C PRO A 398 17.82 13.58 -5.48
N LEU A 399 18.33 12.86 -4.48
CA LEU A 399 17.61 12.69 -3.21
C LEU A 399 17.34 14.05 -2.54
N PRO A 400 16.19 14.23 -1.86
CA PRO A 400 15.96 15.42 -1.05
C PRO A 400 17.01 15.51 0.06
N PRO A 401 17.50 16.72 0.41
CA PRO A 401 18.32 16.88 1.60
C PRO A 401 17.50 16.50 2.85
N PRO A 402 18.14 16.00 3.93
CA PRO A 402 17.45 15.83 5.21
C PRO A 402 16.88 17.18 5.67
N ALA A 403 15.67 17.16 6.22
CA ALA A 403 14.94 18.38 6.58
C ALA A 403 15.76 19.28 7.52
N GLU A 404 15.86 20.56 7.19
CA GLU A 404 16.53 21.55 8.05
C GLU A 404 15.76 21.69 9.37
N ALA A 405 16.49 21.64 10.49
CA ALA A 405 15.89 21.80 11.81
C ALA A 405 15.41 23.25 11.98
N HIS A 406 14.10 23.44 12.17
CA HIS A 406 13.54 24.75 12.50
C HIS A 406 14.18 25.29 13.79
N PRO A 407 14.60 26.57 13.82
CA PRO A 407 15.29 27.13 14.98
C PRO A 407 14.34 27.30 16.19
N PRO A 408 14.79 27.04 17.43
CA PRO A 408 13.95 27.12 18.62
C PRO A 408 13.68 28.58 19.03
N GLY A 409 12.46 29.07 18.79
CA GLY A 409 12.00 30.37 19.29
C GLY A 409 11.65 30.31 20.78
N HIS A 410 12.51 30.87 21.63
CA HIS A 410 12.32 30.90 23.09
C HIS A 410 11.94 32.30 23.63
N GLY A 411 10.86 32.37 24.42
CA GLY A 411 10.54 33.49 25.32
C GLY A 411 9.80 34.68 24.68
N SER A 412 9.01 35.47 25.41
CA SER A 412 8.63 35.42 26.84
C SER A 412 7.24 36.08 27.05
N ALA A 413 6.64 35.93 28.23
CA ALA A 413 5.24 36.30 28.49
C ALA A 413 5.01 37.49 29.46
N HIS A 414 3.77 38.02 29.43
CA HIS A 414 3.12 38.94 30.40
C HIS A 414 3.57 40.41 30.44
N PRO A 415 2.79 41.35 31.05
CA PRO A 415 1.44 41.24 31.64
C PRO A 415 0.38 42.19 31.00
N ALA A 416 -0.85 42.22 31.55
CA ALA A 416 -2.00 42.96 31.01
C ALA A 416 -2.45 44.19 31.85
N ARG A 417 -3.10 45.16 31.19
CA ARG A 417 -3.95 46.29 31.68
C ARG A 417 -4.67 46.90 30.45
N SER A 418 -5.86 47.53 30.49
CA SER A 418 -6.95 47.56 31.49
C SER A 418 -8.17 48.34 30.94
N ALA A 419 -9.38 48.04 31.44
CA ALA A 419 -10.62 48.84 31.37
C ALA A 419 -11.48 48.88 30.07
N GLN A 420 -12.79 49.06 30.32
CA GLN A 420 -13.95 49.24 29.43
C GLN A 420 -14.38 50.74 29.44
N PRO A 421 -15.51 51.26 28.85
CA PRO A 421 -16.73 50.57 28.37
C PRO A 421 -17.27 51.17 27.02
N PRO A 422 -18.58 51.24 26.66
CA PRO A 422 -19.01 50.90 25.29
C PRO A 422 -19.60 52.08 24.47
N GLY A 423 -19.80 51.86 23.16
CA GLY A 423 -20.55 52.76 22.28
C GLY A 423 -21.63 52.01 21.49
N THR A 424 -22.84 52.58 21.41
CA THR A 424 -24.05 51.94 20.88
C THR A 424 -24.51 52.50 19.53
N VAL A 425 -24.90 51.58 18.63
CA VAL A 425 -26.05 51.67 17.70
C VAL A 425 -26.09 52.84 16.68
N GLU A 426 -26.15 52.51 15.38
CA GLU A 426 -27.35 52.80 14.56
C GLU A 426 -27.36 52.02 13.21
N HIS A 427 -28.57 51.85 12.65
CA HIS A 427 -28.84 51.35 11.30
C HIS A 427 -29.34 52.51 10.41
N PRO A 428 -29.21 52.39 9.08
CA PRO A 428 -30.28 52.85 8.19
C PRO A 428 -31.12 51.69 7.60
N ARG A 429 -32.37 51.99 7.23
CA ARG A 429 -33.31 51.05 6.57
C ARG A 429 -33.91 51.67 5.29
N ALA A 430 -34.14 50.80 4.30
CA ALA A 430 -35.23 50.84 3.31
C ALA A 430 -35.27 51.96 2.23
N GLY A 431 -35.97 51.65 1.13
CA GLY A 431 -36.11 52.47 -0.09
C GLY A 431 -35.79 51.66 -1.37
N ALA A 432 -36.58 50.70 -1.83
CA ALA A 432 -37.95 50.76 -2.39
C ALA A 432 -38.01 51.15 -3.90
N GLY A 433 -38.58 50.28 -4.73
CA GLY A 433 -39.06 50.62 -6.10
C GLY A 433 -38.75 49.61 -7.23
N GLY A 434 -39.77 49.29 -8.04
CA GLY A 434 -39.61 49.06 -9.49
C GLY A 434 -39.35 47.65 -10.04
N CYS A 435 -40.42 46.93 -10.39
CA CYS A 435 -40.45 46.14 -11.65
C CYS A 435 -40.64 47.14 -12.84
N PRO A 436 -40.24 46.84 -14.12
CA PRO A 436 -40.71 45.63 -14.83
C PRO A 436 -39.83 45.03 -15.98
N ALA A 437 -40.29 43.85 -16.45
CA ALA A 437 -40.35 43.38 -17.85
C ALA A 437 -39.09 43.21 -18.75
N ALA A 438 -38.73 41.94 -18.92
CA ALA A 438 -38.80 41.17 -20.19
C ALA A 438 -37.81 41.37 -21.37
N GLY A 439 -37.44 40.23 -21.98
CA GLY A 439 -36.87 40.11 -23.34
C GLY A 439 -35.45 39.51 -23.37
N PHE A 440 -35.09 38.59 -24.27
CA PHE A 440 -35.91 37.80 -25.21
C PHE A 440 -35.15 36.51 -25.61
N LEU A 441 -35.85 35.38 -25.77
CA LEU A 441 -35.30 34.18 -26.43
C LEU A 441 -35.67 34.20 -27.93
N PRO A 442 -34.74 33.89 -28.85
CA PRO A 442 -35.11 33.40 -30.18
C PRO A 442 -35.45 31.90 -30.11
N GLY A 443 -36.51 31.48 -30.79
CA GLY A 443 -36.86 30.06 -30.89
C GLY A 443 -37.99 29.77 -31.89
N CYS A 444 -38.04 28.52 -32.35
CA CYS A 444 -39.11 27.90 -33.14
C CYS A 444 -39.38 26.52 -32.51
N ARG A 445 -40.60 26.07 -32.15
CA ARG A 445 -41.85 25.90 -32.94
C ARG A 445 -41.64 24.98 -34.15
N GLY A 446 -42.38 23.87 -34.36
CA GLY A 446 -43.47 23.18 -33.64
C GLY A 446 -43.93 21.97 -34.49
N GLY A 447 -44.94 21.14 -34.18
CA GLY A 447 -45.78 20.98 -32.98
C GLY A 447 -47.04 20.11 -33.23
N VAL A 448 -47.63 19.54 -32.16
CA VAL A 448 -49.04 19.10 -32.00
C VAL A 448 -49.61 17.90 -32.81
N ALA A 449 -49.82 16.75 -32.13
CA ALA A 449 -51.02 15.87 -32.07
C ALA A 449 -50.61 14.52 -31.39
N GLY A 450 -51.39 13.76 -30.60
CA GLY A 450 -52.81 13.79 -30.22
C GLY A 450 -53.55 12.53 -30.76
N GLY A 451 -54.02 11.55 -29.98
CA GLY A 451 -53.88 11.27 -28.53
C GLY A 451 -54.67 10.00 -28.07
N LYS A 452 -54.52 9.62 -26.78
CA LYS A 452 -55.30 8.64 -25.96
C LYS A 452 -55.88 7.34 -26.59
N ARG A 453 -55.45 6.16 -26.06
CA ARG A 453 -56.31 5.17 -25.36
C ARG A 453 -55.50 3.99 -24.75
N ALA A 454 -56.13 3.25 -23.83
CA ALA A 454 -55.67 2.04 -23.13
C ALA A 454 -56.91 1.37 -22.45
N PRO A 455 -56.86 0.16 -21.84
CA PRO A 455 -55.90 -0.97 -21.92
C PRO A 455 -56.61 -2.34 -22.23
N GLN A 456 -55.96 -3.49 -21.92
CA GLN A 456 -56.51 -4.88 -21.82
C GLN A 456 -56.88 -5.65 -23.12
N PRO A 457 -57.08 -7.00 -23.10
CA PRO A 457 -56.47 -8.08 -22.27
C PRO A 457 -55.98 -9.31 -23.11
N ALA A 458 -55.79 -10.47 -22.46
CA ALA A 458 -55.04 -11.65 -22.94
C ALA A 458 -55.85 -12.87 -23.48
N ALA A 459 -55.13 -13.82 -24.10
CA ALA A 459 -55.41 -15.27 -24.19
C ALA A 459 -54.04 -16.01 -24.28
N ALA A 460 -53.72 -17.18 -23.69
CA ALA A 460 -54.46 -18.41 -23.32
C ALA A 460 -54.65 -19.42 -24.48
N ALA A 461 -54.52 -20.75 -24.31
CA ALA A 461 -54.06 -21.57 -23.18
C ALA A 461 -52.84 -22.44 -23.64
N SER A 462 -52.55 -23.72 -23.36
CA SER A 462 -53.03 -24.87 -22.52
C SER A 462 -51.96 -26.00 -22.72
N SER A 463 -51.71 -27.02 -21.88
CA SER A 463 -52.12 -27.50 -20.54
C SER A 463 -51.01 -28.53 -20.10
N ALA A 464 -51.04 -29.41 -19.08
CA ALA A 464 -52.05 -29.85 -18.10
C ALA A 464 -51.38 -30.44 -16.82
N ALA A 465 -52.03 -30.32 -15.66
CA ALA A 465 -52.52 -31.41 -14.77
C ALA A 465 -51.56 -32.02 -13.71
N GLY A 466 -52.00 -31.95 -12.44
CA GLY A 466 -51.50 -32.75 -11.29
C GLY A 466 -52.40 -33.98 -11.03
N PRO A 467 -52.56 -34.52 -9.79
CA PRO A 467 -52.41 -33.88 -8.45
C PRO A 467 -51.57 -34.77 -7.45
N GLN A 468 -51.63 -34.75 -6.10
CA GLN A 468 -52.44 -34.07 -5.07
C GLN A 468 -51.70 -33.91 -3.70
N ARG A 469 -52.34 -33.16 -2.78
CA ARG A 469 -52.16 -32.94 -1.32
C ARG A 469 -51.51 -34.05 -0.44
N GLY A 470 -50.83 -33.62 0.64
CA GLY A 470 -50.83 -34.36 1.92
C GLY A 470 -49.87 -33.91 3.06
N VAL A 471 -50.42 -33.36 4.16
CA VAL A 471 -49.99 -33.51 5.59
C VAL A 471 -48.64 -32.95 6.10
N CYS A 472 -48.73 -32.00 7.05
CA CYS A 472 -47.80 -31.78 8.20
C CYS A 472 -48.41 -32.47 9.46
N PRO A 473 -47.71 -32.80 10.58
CA PRO A 473 -46.69 -32.01 11.32
C PRO A 473 -45.59 -32.93 11.95
N PRO A 474 -44.97 -32.72 13.17
CA PRO A 474 -44.83 -31.56 14.06
C PRO A 474 -43.36 -31.25 14.49
N ALA A 475 -43.17 -30.41 15.51
CA ALA A 475 -41.87 -30.04 16.10
C ALA A 475 -41.65 -30.61 17.51
N ALA A 476 -40.38 -30.62 17.97
CA ALA A 476 -39.91 -31.00 19.33
C ALA A 476 -38.64 -30.16 19.64
N THR A 477 -38.62 -29.21 20.60
CA THR A 477 -38.45 -29.30 22.07
C THR A 477 -37.02 -29.63 22.57
N HIS A 478 -36.53 -28.82 23.53
CA HIS A 478 -35.20 -28.93 24.18
C HIS A 478 -35.04 -30.19 25.06
N GLN A 479 -33.82 -30.75 25.15
CA GLN A 479 -32.90 -30.56 26.29
C GLN A 479 -31.54 -31.31 26.13
N PRO A 480 -30.49 -31.00 26.95
CA PRO A 480 -29.12 -31.49 26.74
C PRO A 480 -28.63 -32.55 27.76
N TRP A 481 -27.65 -33.38 27.35
CA TRP A 481 -26.78 -34.19 28.23
C TRP A 481 -25.40 -34.33 27.54
N GLN A 482 -24.30 -33.83 28.12
CA GLN A 482 -23.45 -34.44 29.18
C GLN A 482 -22.59 -35.64 28.74
N GLY A 483 -21.27 -35.43 28.73
CA GLY A 483 -20.23 -36.45 28.81
C GLY A 483 -19.06 -35.92 29.64
N ARG A 484 -18.63 -36.65 30.67
CA ARG A 484 -17.57 -36.25 31.63
C ARG A 484 -16.49 -37.34 31.77
N CYS A 485 -15.23 -36.91 31.74
CA CYS A 485 -14.11 -37.39 32.58
C CYS A 485 -13.22 -36.15 32.81
N SER A 486 -12.98 -35.64 34.03
CA SER A 486 -12.12 -36.20 35.10
C SER A 486 -10.67 -36.35 34.61
N GLY A 487 -9.63 -35.65 35.09
CA GLY A 487 -9.34 -34.93 36.36
C GLY A 487 -8.04 -35.51 36.98
N PRO A 488 -7.35 -34.95 38.02
CA PRO A 488 -7.43 -33.66 38.75
C PRO A 488 -6.30 -32.67 38.36
N LEU A 489 -6.16 -31.39 38.79
CA LEU A 489 -6.55 -30.55 39.95
C LEU A 489 -5.59 -30.43 41.16
N ARG A 490 -4.92 -29.25 41.25
CA ARG A 490 -4.50 -28.39 42.39
C ARG A 490 -3.93 -27.09 41.76
N GLY A 491 -4.09 -25.86 42.24
CA GLY A 491 -4.53 -25.35 43.56
C GLY A 491 -3.33 -24.86 44.38
N GLU A 492 -3.29 -23.69 45.03
CA GLU A 492 -4.19 -22.50 45.12
C GLU A 492 -3.30 -21.20 45.08
N LEU A 493 -3.64 -19.92 45.40
CA LEU A 493 -4.77 -19.23 46.06
C LEU A 493 -4.84 -17.73 45.61
N MET A 494 -5.18 -16.77 46.51
CA MET A 494 -5.37 -15.30 46.40
C MET A 494 -4.98 -14.68 47.79
N PRO A 495 -4.97 -13.35 48.12
CA PRO A 495 -5.68 -12.20 47.49
C PRO A 495 -4.86 -10.88 47.37
N GLY A 496 -5.54 -9.76 47.04
CA GLY A 496 -4.92 -8.47 46.71
C GLY A 496 -4.79 -7.43 47.84
N GLY A 497 -4.35 -6.22 47.45
CA GLY A 497 -4.16 -5.04 48.30
C GLY A 497 -3.89 -3.80 47.44
N SER A 498 -4.13 -2.59 47.98
CA SER A 498 -4.09 -1.31 47.26
C SER A 498 -3.13 -0.29 47.91
N CYS A 499 -3.05 0.91 47.30
CA CYS A 499 -2.65 2.22 47.88
C CYS A 499 -1.25 2.84 47.61
N TRP A 500 -1.31 4.02 46.96
CA TRP A 500 -0.58 5.29 47.20
C TRP A 500 0.97 5.42 47.17
N ARG A 501 1.43 6.09 46.08
CA ARG A 501 2.27 7.32 46.01
C ARG A 501 3.69 7.40 46.62
N LEU A 502 4.38 8.46 46.13
CA LEU A 502 5.71 8.99 46.50
C LEU A 502 6.89 8.15 45.98
N GLY A 503 7.99 8.72 45.47
CA GLY A 503 8.30 10.13 45.21
C GLY A 503 9.58 10.58 45.91
N GLY A 504 10.69 10.68 45.16
CA GLY A 504 11.96 11.18 45.68
C GLY A 504 13.02 11.31 44.59
N LEU A 505 13.71 12.46 44.55
CA LEU A 505 14.93 12.63 43.76
C LEU A 505 16.11 11.99 44.49
N CYS A 506 17.12 11.53 43.75
CA CYS A 506 18.49 11.55 44.28
C CYS A 506 19.52 11.69 43.15
N THR A 507 20.56 12.49 43.40
CA THR A 507 21.60 12.86 42.44
C THR A 507 22.89 12.07 42.66
N ALA A 508 23.55 11.63 41.59
CA ALA A 508 24.95 11.20 41.65
C ALA A 508 25.71 11.53 40.36
N LYS A 509 26.96 11.97 40.50
CA LYS A 509 27.97 12.02 39.43
C LYS A 509 28.72 10.68 39.38
N TRP A 510 29.42 10.36 38.29
CA TRP A 510 30.87 10.13 38.17
C TRP A 510 31.21 9.89 36.66
N PRO A 511 32.48 9.97 36.22
CA PRO A 511 32.87 10.04 34.81
C PRO A 511 33.52 8.75 34.27
N GLY A 512 33.69 8.65 32.94
CA GLY A 512 34.46 7.58 32.31
C GLY A 512 34.68 7.83 30.82
N GLN A 513 35.94 7.92 30.39
CA GLN A 513 36.36 8.08 29.00
C GLN A 513 36.13 6.79 28.19
N TYR A 514 35.71 6.90 26.93
CA TYR A 514 36.30 6.23 25.75
C TYR A 514 35.76 6.90 24.46
N GLY A 515 36.58 7.02 23.42
CA GLY A 515 36.24 7.74 22.18
C GLY A 515 35.85 6.82 21.02
N PRO A 516 34.96 7.24 20.10
CA PRO A 516 34.46 6.39 19.01
C PRO A 516 35.31 6.44 17.73
N THR A 517 35.29 5.33 16.99
CA THR A 517 35.80 5.22 15.61
C THR A 517 34.73 5.56 14.57
N TRP A 518 35.13 6.13 13.42
CA TRP A 518 34.21 6.57 12.37
C TRP A 518 33.97 5.49 11.31
N ALA A 519 32.84 4.79 11.36
CA ALA A 519 32.48 3.78 10.34
C ALA A 519 30.97 3.43 10.25
N SER A 520 30.07 4.42 10.14
CA SER A 520 28.61 4.13 9.98
C SER A 520 27.82 5.25 9.27
N CYS A 521 27.63 5.10 7.96
CA CYS A 521 26.61 5.85 7.20
C CYS A 521 25.84 4.87 6.28
N PRO A 522 24.54 4.61 6.53
CA PRO A 522 23.78 3.62 5.78
C PRO A 522 23.71 3.90 4.28
N LEU A 523 23.57 5.17 3.87
CA LEU A 523 23.59 5.56 2.45
C LEU A 523 24.95 5.24 1.79
N ALA A 524 26.05 5.47 2.51
CA ALA A 524 27.38 5.11 1.99
C ALA A 524 27.54 3.59 1.87
N GLN A 525 26.99 2.80 2.79
CA GLN A 525 26.97 1.33 2.71
C GLN A 525 26.11 0.83 1.54
N GLN A 526 24.93 1.40 1.31
CA GLN A 526 24.09 1.10 0.14
C GLN A 526 24.82 1.43 -1.17
N CYS A 527 25.44 2.62 -1.28
CA CYS A 527 26.24 3.00 -2.45
C CYS A 527 27.49 2.13 -2.64
N LEU A 528 28.15 1.69 -1.56
CA LEU A 528 29.30 0.79 -1.60
C LEU A 528 28.91 -0.62 -2.07
N ALA A 529 27.85 -1.19 -1.49
CA ALA A 529 27.32 -2.50 -1.91
C ALA A 529 26.93 -2.48 -3.40
N HIS A 530 26.24 -1.42 -3.84
CA HIS A 530 25.90 -1.27 -5.25
C HIS A 530 27.12 -1.00 -6.15
N THR A 531 28.13 -0.26 -5.69
CA THR A 531 29.39 -0.08 -6.46
C THR A 531 30.19 -1.39 -6.57
N GLN A 532 30.13 -2.25 -5.56
CA GLN A 532 30.70 -3.60 -5.62
C GLN A 532 29.91 -4.50 -6.57
N PHE A 533 28.57 -4.42 -6.56
CA PHE A 533 27.68 -5.10 -7.52
C PHE A 533 28.01 -4.68 -8.96
N LEU A 534 28.00 -3.38 -9.29
CA LEU A 534 28.36 -2.89 -10.64
C LEU A 534 29.79 -3.26 -11.07
N ARG A 535 30.72 -3.44 -10.14
CA ARG A 535 32.08 -3.94 -10.44
C ARG A 535 32.15 -5.45 -10.66
N ALA A 536 31.17 -6.21 -10.17
CA ALA A 536 31.01 -7.63 -10.50
C ALA A 536 30.36 -7.82 -11.89
N LEU A 537 29.45 -6.91 -12.30
CA LEU A 537 28.82 -6.84 -13.63
C LEU A 537 29.81 -6.47 -14.76
N GLY A 538 30.91 -7.20 -14.90
CA GLY A 538 32.01 -6.89 -15.83
C GLY A 538 31.53 -6.72 -17.27
N SER A 539 31.48 -5.47 -17.75
CA SER A 539 30.79 -5.08 -18.98
C SER A 539 31.24 -5.88 -20.22
N PRO A 540 30.34 -6.68 -20.85
CA PRO A 540 30.67 -7.53 -21.99
C PRO A 540 30.16 -6.98 -23.34
N TRP A 541 29.85 -5.69 -23.44
CA TRP A 541 29.39 -5.03 -24.68
C TRP A 541 30.22 -3.77 -24.95
N GLY A 542 31.33 -3.92 -25.68
CA GLY A 542 32.34 -2.86 -25.83
C GLY A 542 33.49 -3.14 -26.81
N ARG A 543 33.17 -3.79 -27.94
CA ARG A 543 33.92 -3.92 -29.21
C ARG A 543 33.16 -4.94 -30.08
N ASP A 544 32.83 -4.69 -31.34
CA ASP A 544 33.24 -3.62 -32.28
C ASP A 544 32.04 -2.79 -32.79
#